data_AF-B8GAM9-F1
#
_entry.id   AF-B8GAM9-F1
#
_cell.length_a   1.000
_cell.length_b   1.000
_cell.length_c   1.000
_cell.angle_alpha   90.00
_cell.angle_beta   90.00
_cell.angle_gamma   90.00
#
_symmetry.space_group_name_H-M   'P 1'
#
loop_
_entity.id
_entity.type
_entity.pdbx_description
1 polymer ?
#
loop_
_entity_poly.entity_id
_entity_poly.type
_entity_poly.pdbx_seq_one_letter_code
_entity_poly.pdbx_strand_id
1 'polypeptide(L)'
;MHERLPPQQQSWSNWHKALMALVWSIIFVISLQSYTDLDLWGHLRFGLDAIASGSITKVDPYSYLTRGHPWINHEWLMEVTMGVAWLAGGERGLILLRLIVYMATLAIVLWWLAGVKKLPFIPTVIVWLCAVAATIAFNTVVRPQLGLRKAS
;
A
#
# COMPACT_ATOMS: atom_id res chain seq x y z
N MET A 1 -34.51 -24.30 -26.86
CA MET A 1 -33.06 -24.15 -27.07
C MET A 1 -32.71 -22.69 -26.78
N HIS A 2 -32.09 -22.39 -25.63
CA HIS A 2 -31.63 -21.03 -25.33
C HIS A 2 -30.24 -20.86 -25.96
N GLU A 3 -30.16 -20.06 -27.02
CA GLU A 3 -28.88 -19.59 -27.57
C GLU A 3 -28.13 -18.83 -26.47
N ARG A 4 -27.06 -19.43 -25.92
CA ARG A 4 -26.10 -18.68 -25.12
C ARG A 4 -25.36 -17.76 -26.08
N LEU A 5 -25.69 -16.48 -26.04
CA LEU A 5 -24.90 -15.45 -26.73
C LEU A 5 -23.41 -15.67 -26.40
N PRO A 6 -22.51 -15.63 -27.39
CA PRO A 6 -21.10 -15.82 -27.16
C PRO A 6 -20.61 -14.78 -26.14
N PRO A 7 -19.70 -15.15 -25.20
CA PRO A 7 -19.18 -14.20 -24.23
C PRO A 7 -18.58 -13.03 -25.00
N GLN A 8 -19.15 -11.84 -24.82
CA GLN A 8 -18.71 -10.63 -25.49
C GLN A 8 -17.24 -10.42 -25.12
N GLN A 9 -16.33 -10.60 -26.07
CA GLN A 9 -14.91 -10.33 -25.87
C GLN A 9 -14.76 -8.83 -25.69
N GLN A 10 -14.68 -8.43 -24.43
CA GLN A 10 -14.52 -7.04 -24.07
C GLN A 10 -13.11 -6.57 -24.44
N SER A 11 -13.03 -5.80 -25.52
CA SER A 11 -11.81 -5.10 -25.91
C SER A 11 -11.90 -3.66 -25.44
N TRP A 12 -10.88 -3.21 -24.69
CA TRP A 12 -10.79 -1.81 -24.29
C TRP A 12 -10.35 -1.00 -25.51
N SER A 13 -11.19 -0.05 -25.95
CA SER A 13 -10.81 0.89 -27.01
C SER A 13 -9.63 1.79 -26.60
N ASN A 14 -8.98 2.43 -27.57
CA ASN A 14 -7.81 3.27 -27.31
C ASN A 14 -8.11 4.44 -26.36
N TRP A 15 -9.32 5.00 -26.40
CA TRP A 15 -9.76 6.05 -25.49
C TRP A 15 -9.82 5.58 -24.03
N HIS A 16 -10.26 4.35 -23.78
CA HIS A 16 -10.26 3.76 -22.43
C HIS A 16 -8.84 3.63 -21.87
N LYS A 17 -7.89 3.19 -22.71
CA LYS A 17 -6.47 3.08 -22.33
C LYS A 17 -5.87 4.44 -22.02
N ALA A 18 -6.15 5.45 -22.84
CA ALA A 18 -5.71 6.83 -22.61
C ALA A 18 -6.27 7.40 -21.30
N LEU A 19 -7.56 7.16 -21.02
CA LEU A 19 -8.19 7.57 -19.76
C LEU A 19 -7.52 6.89 -18.56
N MET A 20 -7.29 5.57 -18.62
CA MET A 20 -6.61 4.87 -17.53
C MET A 20 -5.18 5.37 -17.32
N ALA A 21 -4.43 5.65 -18.40
CA ALA A 21 -3.10 6.22 -18.31
C ALA A 21 -3.10 7.60 -17.64
N LEU A 22 -4.09 8.44 -17.95
CA LEU A 22 -4.27 9.73 -17.30
C LEU A 22 -4.54 9.57 -15.80
N VAL A 23 -5.47 8.68 -15.42
CA VAL A 23 -5.81 8.42 -14.01
C VAL A 23 -4.59 7.88 -13.25
N TRP A 24 -3.86 6.94 -13.82
CA TRP A 24 -2.60 6.43 -13.26
C TRP A 24 -1.56 7.54 -13.05
N SER A 25 -1.43 8.46 -14.01
CA SER A 25 -0.50 9.58 -13.91
C SER A 25 -0.88 10.54 -12.78
N ILE A 26 -2.18 10.82 -12.61
CA ILE A 26 -2.68 11.65 -11.51
C ILE A 26 -2.40 10.97 -10.16
N ILE A 27 -2.72 9.68 -10.04
CA ILE A 27 -2.45 8.91 -8.81
C ILE A 27 -0.95 8.91 -8.49
N PHE A 28 -0.10 8.70 -9.50
CA PHE A 28 1.35 8.75 -9.34
C PHE A 28 1.81 10.10 -8.78
N VAL A 29 1.39 11.21 -9.37
CA VAL A 29 1.77 12.56 -8.92
C VAL A 29 1.30 12.84 -7.49
N ILE A 30 0.06 12.47 -7.14
CA ILE A 30 -0.46 12.62 -5.78
C ILE A 30 0.36 11.77 -4.79
N SER A 31 0.73 10.56 -5.17
CA SER A 31 1.46 9.61 -4.32
C SER A 31 2.91 10.02 -4.05
N LEU A 32 3.45 11.00 -4.79
CA LEU A 32 4.77 11.58 -4.48
C LEU A 32 4.76 12.40 -3.19
N GLN A 33 3.58 12.87 -2.74
CA GLN A 33 3.45 13.56 -1.46
C GLN A 33 3.69 12.57 -0.31
N SER A 34 4.69 12.87 0.51
CA SER A 34 5.07 12.02 1.64
C SER A 34 4.67 12.66 2.95
N TYR A 35 3.79 11.98 3.68
CA TYR A 35 3.52 12.25 5.09
C TYR A 35 4.26 11.20 5.91
N THR A 36 5.05 11.64 6.88
CA THR A 36 5.86 10.76 7.73
C THR A 36 5.13 10.56 9.04
N ASP A 37 4.58 9.36 9.24
CA ASP A 37 4.06 8.97 10.55
C ASP A 37 5.20 8.80 11.55
N LEU A 38 4.96 9.19 12.80
CA LEU A 38 5.97 9.05 13.87
C LEU A 38 6.40 7.60 14.09
N ASP A 39 5.50 6.64 13.81
CA ASP A 39 5.76 5.21 13.98
C ASP A 39 6.72 4.66 12.90
N LEU A 40 6.88 5.35 11.77
CA LEU A 40 7.76 4.93 10.67
C LEU A 40 9.21 4.76 11.11
N TRP A 41 9.70 5.66 11.98
CA TRP A 41 11.08 5.62 12.45
C TRP A 41 11.36 4.41 13.35
N GLY A 42 10.36 3.93 14.09
CA GLY A 42 10.47 2.71 14.89
C GLY A 42 10.66 1.48 14.00
N HIS A 43 9.77 1.29 13.03
CA HIS A 43 9.85 0.19 12.06
C HIS A 43 11.13 0.23 11.22
N LEU A 44 11.56 1.42 10.79
CA LEU A 44 12.82 1.58 10.09
C LEU A 44 14.00 1.14 10.96
N ARG A 45 13.99 1.50 12.25
CA ARG A 45 15.05 1.13 13.17
C ARG A 45 15.13 -0.38 13.36
N PHE A 46 13.99 -1.04 13.59
CA PHE A 46 13.92 -2.50 13.68
C PHE A 46 14.47 -3.19 12.42
N GLY A 47 14.12 -2.66 11.24
CA GLY A 47 14.64 -3.16 9.97
C GLY A 47 16.15 -3.03 9.82
N LEU A 48 16.71 -1.88 10.19
CA LEU A 48 18.16 -1.66 10.15
C LEU A 48 18.90 -2.57 11.13
N ASP A 49 18.37 -2.77 12.34
CA ASP A 49 18.98 -3.68 13.32
C ASP A 49 18.89 -5.16 12.88
N ALA A 50 17.79 -5.56 12.21
CA ALA A 50 17.65 -6.89 11.61
C ALA A 50 18.65 -7.12 10.47
N ILE A 51 18.86 -6.12 9.60
CA ILE A 51 19.86 -6.18 8.53
C ILE A 51 21.27 -6.25 9.11
N ALA A 52 21.59 -5.41 10.11
CA ALA A 52 22.92 -5.36 10.71
C ALA A 52 23.27 -6.64 11.49
N SER A 53 22.30 -7.24 12.17
CA SER A 53 22.51 -8.49 12.93
C SER A 53 22.43 -9.74 12.06
N GLY A 54 21.89 -9.64 10.84
CA GLY A 54 21.60 -10.80 9.97
C GLY A 54 20.55 -11.75 10.56
N SER A 55 19.81 -11.30 11.58
CA SER A 55 18.86 -12.12 12.32
C SER A 55 17.57 -11.34 12.57
N ILE A 56 16.43 -12.00 12.40
CA ILE A 56 15.14 -11.40 12.75
C ILE A 56 15.06 -11.39 14.29
N THR A 57 14.83 -10.20 14.86
CA THR A 57 14.77 -10.00 16.30
C THR A 57 13.64 -10.85 16.91
N LYS A 58 14.00 -11.90 17.67
CA LYS A 58 13.05 -12.84 18.31
C LYS A 58 12.55 -12.38 19.69
N VAL A 59 13.06 -11.25 20.18
CA VAL A 59 12.76 -10.67 21.48
C VAL A 59 12.66 -9.16 21.28
N ASP A 60 11.58 -8.53 21.74
CA ASP A 60 11.44 -7.08 21.64
C ASP A 60 12.48 -6.37 22.53
N PRO A 61 13.50 -5.69 21.97
CA PRO A 61 14.53 -5.02 22.76
C PRO A 61 14.09 -3.65 23.29
N TYR A 62 13.03 -3.06 22.71
CA TYR A 62 12.64 -1.66 22.94
C TYR A 62 11.41 -1.53 23.84
N SER A 63 10.65 -2.60 24.05
CA SER A 63 9.58 -2.62 25.04
C SER A 63 10.13 -2.83 26.46
N TYR A 64 9.74 -1.93 27.35
CA TYR A 64 10.08 -1.99 28.78
C TYR A 64 9.36 -3.14 29.52
N LEU A 65 8.16 -3.53 29.06
CA LEU A 65 7.29 -4.48 29.75
C LEU A 65 7.45 -5.94 29.29
N THR A 66 7.95 -6.16 28.08
CA THR A 66 8.06 -7.50 27.47
C THR A 66 9.49 -8.00 27.35
N ARG A 67 10.45 -7.38 28.06
CA ARG A 67 11.84 -7.85 28.13
C ARG A 67 11.89 -9.34 28.50
N GLY A 68 12.36 -10.16 27.56
CA GLY A 68 12.56 -11.59 27.75
C GLY A 68 11.46 -12.51 27.21
N HIS A 69 10.35 -11.99 26.69
CA HIS A 69 9.34 -12.81 26.03
C HIS A 69 9.68 -13.04 24.54
N PRO A 70 9.46 -14.25 24.00
CA PRO A 70 9.58 -14.51 22.58
C PRO A 70 8.53 -13.68 21.83
N TRP A 71 9.01 -12.81 20.95
CA TRP A 71 8.18 -12.00 20.07
C TRP A 71 8.37 -12.48 18.64
N ILE A 72 7.27 -12.92 18.02
CA ILE A 72 7.24 -13.14 16.57
C ILE A 72 6.86 -11.80 15.96
N ASN A 73 7.86 -11.09 15.46
CA ASN A 73 7.61 -9.92 14.65
C ASN A 73 6.96 -10.38 13.34
N HIS A 74 5.69 -10.04 13.12
CA HIS A 74 4.97 -10.37 11.89
C HIS A 74 5.22 -9.35 10.77
N GLU A 75 5.82 -8.20 11.09
CA GLU A 75 6.09 -7.09 10.18
C GLU A 75 7.55 -7.03 9.71
N TRP A 76 8.38 -7.98 10.16
CA TRP A 76 9.82 -8.03 9.88
C TRP A 76 10.18 -7.89 8.39
N LEU A 77 9.38 -8.47 7.49
CA LEU A 77 9.63 -8.38 6.06
C LEU A 77 9.50 -6.93 5.58
N MET A 78 8.45 -6.23 6.03
CA MET A 78 8.26 -4.83 5.69
C MET A 78 9.38 -3.98 6.29
N GLU A 79 9.73 -4.20 7.55
CA GLU A 79 10.82 -3.47 8.23
C GLU A 79 12.15 -3.65 7.52
N VAL A 80 12.52 -4.88 7.15
CA VAL A 80 13.74 -5.15 6.38
C VAL A 80 13.69 -4.46 5.02
N THR A 81 12.56 -4.51 4.30
CA THR A 81 12.45 -3.80 3.01
C THR A 81 12.56 -2.28 3.16
N MET A 82 12.01 -1.69 4.23
CA MET A 82 12.19 -0.28 4.58
C MET A 82 13.66 0.02 4.88
N GLY A 83 14.34 -0.83 5.66
CA GLY A 83 15.76 -0.72 5.96
C GLY A 83 16.63 -0.76 4.71
N VAL A 84 16.38 -1.70 3.79
CA VAL A 84 17.08 -1.78 2.49
C VAL A 84 16.83 -0.53 1.65
N ALA A 85 15.58 -0.07 1.56
CA ALA A 85 15.23 1.14 0.81
C ALA A 85 15.92 2.38 1.40
N TRP A 86 15.99 2.48 2.73
CA TRP A 86 16.71 3.55 3.42
C TRP A 86 18.22 3.49 3.15
N LEU A 87 18.84 2.32 3.19
CA LEU A 87 20.25 2.17 2.87
C LEU A 87 20.56 2.51 1.39
N ALA A 88 19.62 2.23 0.48
CA ALA A 88 19.79 2.50 -0.95
C ALA A 88 19.64 3.99 -1.32
N GLY A 89 18.80 4.75 -0.62
CA GLY A 89 18.48 6.12 -1.04
C GLY A 89 17.91 7.03 0.04
N GLY A 90 18.04 6.67 1.32
CA GLY A 90 17.49 7.41 2.45
C GLY A 90 15.99 7.63 2.32
N GLU A 91 15.55 8.87 2.55
CA GLU A 91 14.16 9.29 2.40
C GLU A 91 13.61 8.97 1.01
N ARG A 92 14.37 9.26 -0.06
CA ARG A 92 13.92 9.01 -1.45
C ARG A 92 13.70 7.52 -1.69
N GLY A 93 14.51 6.66 -1.08
CA GLY A 93 14.32 5.22 -1.13
C GLY A 93 13.01 4.77 -0.50
N LEU A 94 12.64 5.33 0.65
CA LEU A 94 11.36 5.06 1.30
C LEU A 94 10.15 5.54 0.47
N ILE A 95 10.26 6.74 -0.13
CA ILE A 95 9.24 7.27 -1.03
C ILE A 95 9.04 6.33 -2.23
N LEU A 96 10.13 5.88 -2.85
CA LEU A 96 10.08 4.94 -3.96
C LEU A 96 9.49 3.60 -3.55
N LEU A 97 9.85 3.05 -2.38
CA LEU A 97 9.29 1.81 -1.87
C LEU A 97 7.77 1.93 -1.70
N ARG A 98 7.31 3.00 -1.04
CA ARG A 98 5.88 3.28 -0.87
C ARG A 98 5.16 3.37 -2.21
N LEU A 99 5.74 4.10 -3.16
CA LEU A 99 5.18 4.29 -4.49
C LEU A 99 5.06 2.96 -5.25
N ILE A 100 6.09 2.12 -5.20
CA ILE A 100 6.08 0.80 -5.84
C ILE A 100 4.99 -0.08 -5.22
N VAL A 101 4.93 -0.18 -3.90
CA VAL A 101 3.93 -1.02 -3.21
C VAL A 101 2.52 -0.55 -3.52
N TYR A 102 2.28 0.76 -3.51
CA TYR A 102 0.97 1.34 -3.79
C TYR A 102 0.53 1.08 -5.24
N MET A 103 1.40 1.40 -6.20
CA MET A 103 1.11 1.22 -7.62
C MET A 103 0.94 -0.27 -7.99
N ALA A 104 1.78 -1.15 -7.42
CA ALA A 104 1.66 -2.59 -7.61
C ALA A 104 0.32 -3.12 -7.09
N THR A 105 -0.11 -2.69 -5.90
CA THR A 105 -1.39 -3.09 -5.31
C THR A 105 -2.56 -2.71 -6.21
N LEU A 106 -2.61 -1.46 -6.67
CA LEU A 106 -3.65 -0.99 -7.59
C LEU A 106 -3.62 -1.74 -8.93
N ALA A 107 -2.43 -2.07 -9.44
CA ALA A 107 -2.27 -2.78 -10.69
C ALA A 107 -2.76 -4.23 -10.59
N ILE A 108 -2.47 -4.90 -9.47
CA ILE A 108 -2.95 -6.26 -9.18
C ILE A 108 -4.48 -6.27 -9.09
N VAL A 109 -5.10 -5.30 -8.40
CA VAL A 109 -6.56 -5.20 -8.32
C VAL A 109 -7.17 -4.99 -9.71
N LEU A 110 -6.61 -4.07 -10.50
CA LEU A 110 -7.09 -3.82 -11.86
C LEU A 110 -6.95 -5.05 -12.76
N TRP A 111 -5.79 -5.71 -12.71
CA TRP A 111 -5.53 -6.95 -13.45
C TRP A 111 -6.48 -8.07 -13.04
N TRP A 112 -6.79 -8.19 -11.75
CA TRP A 112 -7.73 -9.19 -11.27
C TRP A 112 -9.16 -8.91 -11.76
N LEU A 113 -9.62 -7.65 -11.69
CA LEU A 113 -10.95 -7.26 -12.17
C LEU A 113 -11.10 -7.42 -13.69
N ALA A 114 -10.13 -6.92 -14.46
CA ALA A 114 -10.18 -6.89 -15.92
C ALA A 114 -9.75 -8.22 -16.57
N GLY A 115 -8.72 -8.87 -16.04
CA GLY A 115 -8.11 -10.07 -16.60
C GLY A 115 -8.71 -11.37 -16.08
N VAL A 116 -8.88 -11.47 -14.76
CA VAL A 116 -9.39 -12.71 -14.12
C VAL A 116 -10.92 -12.74 -14.11
N LYS A 117 -11.56 -11.67 -13.60
CA LYS A 117 -13.03 -11.57 -13.53
C LYS A 117 -13.67 -11.13 -14.85
N LYS A 118 -12.91 -10.53 -15.76
CA LYS A 118 -13.36 -10.07 -17.09
C LYS A 118 -14.59 -9.17 -16.99
N LEU A 119 -14.60 -8.26 -16.02
CA LEU A 119 -15.72 -7.34 -15.80
C LEU A 119 -15.78 -6.26 -16.89
N PRO A 120 -17.00 -5.75 -17.22
CA PRO A 120 -17.19 -4.59 -18.09
C PRO A 120 -16.36 -3.38 -17.63
N PHE A 121 -16.03 -2.47 -18.55
CA PHE A 121 -15.10 -1.37 -18.28
C PHE A 121 -15.62 -0.49 -17.14
N ILE A 122 -16.89 -0.11 -17.21
CA ILE A 122 -17.54 0.76 -16.22
C ILE A 122 -17.49 0.18 -14.79
N PRO A 123 -17.99 -1.04 -14.51
CA PRO A 123 -17.92 -1.62 -13.17
C PRO A 123 -16.47 -1.88 -12.72
N THR A 124 -15.56 -2.24 -13.64
CA THR A 124 -14.13 -2.37 -13.31
C THR A 124 -13.56 -1.06 -12.78
N VAL A 125 -13.79 0.04 -13.50
CA VAL A 125 -13.29 1.36 -13.11
C VAL A 125 -13.94 1.84 -11.82
N ILE A 126 -15.24 1.64 -11.64
CA ILE A 126 -15.93 2.04 -10.40
C ILE A 126 -15.35 1.31 -9.19
N VAL A 127 -15.26 -0.02 -9.24
CA VAL A 127 -14.73 -0.82 -8.12
C VAL A 127 -13.26 -0.48 -7.87
N TRP A 128 -12.48 -0.28 -8.93
CA TRP A 128 -11.07 0.09 -8.80
C TRP A 128 -10.89 1.49 -8.19
N LEU A 129 -11.68 2.48 -8.59
CA LEU A 129 -11.68 3.81 -7.99
C LEU A 129 -12.13 3.78 -6.53
N CYS A 130 -13.08 2.91 -6.17
CA CYS A 130 -13.43 2.69 -4.77
C CYS A 130 -12.25 2.12 -3.98
N ALA A 131 -11.47 1.20 -4.54
CA ALA A 131 -10.27 0.68 -3.90
C ALA A 131 -9.21 1.79 -3.69
N VAL A 132 -8.99 2.64 -4.71
CA VAL A 132 -8.11 3.83 -4.61
C VAL A 132 -8.59 4.75 -3.48
N ALA A 133 -9.89 5.08 -3.46
CA ALA A 133 -10.45 5.95 -2.43
C ALA A 133 -10.32 5.36 -1.02
N ALA A 134 -10.56 4.06 -0.84
CA ALA A 134 -10.37 3.37 0.43
C ALA A 134 -8.92 3.48 0.90
N THR A 135 -7.95 3.22 0.02
CA THR A 135 -6.53 3.32 0.40
C THR A 135 -6.12 4.73 0.80
N ILE A 136 -6.68 5.78 0.17
CA ILE A 136 -6.43 7.17 0.57
C ILE A 136 -7.07 7.45 1.94
N ALA A 137 -8.30 7.00 2.18
CA ALA A 137 -9.01 7.21 3.45
C ALA A 137 -8.32 6.52 4.64
N PHE A 138 -7.74 5.33 4.45
CA PHE A 138 -6.96 4.67 5.51
C PHE A 138 -5.68 5.43 5.90
N ASN A 139 -5.14 6.27 5.01
CA ASN A 139 -3.98 7.12 5.33
C ASN A 139 -4.36 8.40 6.10
N THR A 140 -5.64 8.78 6.14
CA THR A 140 -6.10 9.88 6.98
C THR A 140 -6.44 9.33 8.36
N VAL A 141 -5.49 9.37 9.28
CA VAL A 141 -5.65 8.84 10.64
C VAL A 141 -6.82 9.53 11.34
N VAL A 142 -7.97 8.86 11.45
CA VAL A 142 -9.03 9.27 12.37
C VAL A 142 -8.57 8.88 13.77
N ARG A 143 -7.95 9.81 14.49
CA ARG A 143 -7.60 9.60 15.91
C ARG A 143 -8.86 9.88 16.76
N PRO A 144 -9.64 8.86 17.21
CA PRO A 144 -10.85 9.10 18.02
C PRO A 144 -10.56 9.89 19.32
N GLN A 145 -9.33 9.82 19.78
CA GLN A 145 -8.80 10.47 20.99
C GLN A 145 -8.61 12.01 20.90
N LEU A 146 -8.73 12.63 19.72
CA LEU A 146 -8.70 14.10 19.59
C LEU A 146 -10.09 14.77 19.66
N GLY A 147 -11.18 13.98 19.64
CA GLY A 147 -12.55 14.50 19.70
C GLY A 147 -13.03 14.92 21.10
N LEU A 148 -12.31 14.55 22.17
CA LEU A 148 -12.77 14.74 23.55
C LEU A 148 -12.22 16.00 24.25
N ARG A 149 -11.47 16.87 23.58
CA ARG A 149 -10.81 18.05 24.22
C ARG A 149 -11.35 19.42 23.79
N LYS A 150 -12.61 19.50 23.34
CA LYS A 150 -13.32 20.78 23.11
C LYS A 150 -14.60 20.89 23.94
N ALA A 151 -14.52 20.56 25.22
CA ALA A 151 -15.54 20.88 26.20
C ALA A 151 -14.88 21.27 27.53
N SER A 152 -14.26 22.45 27.54
CA SER A 152 -13.96 23.22 28.76
C SER A 152 -13.71 24.68 28.37
#